data_AF-A0A7W5ETG3-F1
#
_entry.id   AF-A0A7W5ETG3-F1
#
_cell.length_a   1.000
_cell.length_b   1.000
_cell.length_c   1.000
_cell.angle_alpha   90.00
_cell.angle_beta   90.00
_cell.angle_gamma   90.00
#
_symmetry.space_group_name_H-M   'P 1'
#
loop_
_entity.id
_entity.type
_entity.pdbx_description
1 polymer ?
#
loop_
_entity_poly.entity_id
_entity_poly.type
_entity_poly.pdbx_seq_one_letter_code
_entity_poly.pdbx_strand_id
1 'polypeptide(L)'
;MALAIRKRLERLPVPFWEVLSEGDDQLATQVAFCAALARNLLLVEFLETVVADAVVTQAERLEPYQWNDFLADRAHRDPAITGWTASSRRKMGQVVFRMLCEVGLMTDSRNRKLRPLLLRPEVDALLERHRLIRLQDCLSALGPR
;
A
#
# COMPACT_ATOMS: atom_id res chain seq x y z
N MET A 1 -13.41 -4.79 15.58
CA MET A 1 -13.17 -4.62 14.12
C MET A 1 -13.36 -3.17 13.66
N ALA A 2 -14.36 -2.42 14.13
CA ALA A 2 -14.65 -1.05 13.69
C ALA A 2 -13.58 0.04 14.03
N LEU A 3 -12.88 -0.06 15.17
CA LEU A 3 -11.96 1.00 15.63
C LEU A 3 -10.71 1.19 14.75
N ALA A 4 -10.18 0.12 14.18
CA ALA A 4 -8.97 0.17 13.35
C ALA A 4 -9.26 0.80 11.97
N ILE A 5 -10.46 0.58 11.43
CA ILE A 5 -10.93 1.20 10.19
C ILE A 5 -11.19 2.69 10.44
N ARG A 6 -11.89 3.04 11.53
CA ARG A 6 -12.13 4.46 11.89
C ARG A 6 -10.84 5.26 12.06
N LYS A 7 -9.89 4.73 12.85
CA LYS A 7 -8.57 5.36 13.00
C LYS A 7 -7.86 5.48 11.65
N ARG A 8 -8.02 4.52 10.74
CA ARG A 8 -7.41 4.61 9.40
C ARG A 8 -7.92 5.77 8.57
N LEU A 9 -9.22 6.00 8.63
CA LEU A 9 -9.90 7.04 7.86
C LEU A 9 -9.68 8.45 8.42
N GLU A 10 -9.39 8.61 9.71
CA GLU A 10 -9.13 9.92 10.36
C GLU A 10 -7.97 10.74 9.75
N ARG A 11 -7.05 10.11 9.02
CA ARG A 11 -5.96 10.83 8.34
C ARG A 11 -6.30 11.28 6.92
N LEU A 12 -7.40 10.80 6.34
CA LEU A 12 -7.86 11.26 5.04
C LEU A 12 -8.87 12.40 5.20
N PRO A 13 -8.85 13.41 4.30
CA PRO A 13 -9.88 14.43 4.23
C PRO A 13 -11.29 13.83 4.04
N VAL A 14 -12.31 14.55 4.53
CA VAL A 14 -13.73 14.12 4.47
C VAL A 14 -14.19 13.66 3.08
N PRO A 15 -13.79 14.28 1.96
CA PRO A 15 -14.20 13.81 0.62
C PRO A 15 -13.78 12.37 0.28
N PHE A 16 -12.72 11.83 0.91
CA PHE A 16 -12.39 10.42 0.75
C PHE A 16 -13.43 9.52 1.41
N TRP A 17 -14.10 9.96 2.47
CA TRP A 17 -15.09 9.15 3.18
C TRP A 17 -16.39 9.06 2.38
N GLU A 18 -16.75 10.14 1.67
CA GLU A 18 -17.89 10.16 0.75
C GLU A 18 -17.65 9.15 -0.37
N VAL A 19 -16.49 9.22 -1.04
CA VAL A 19 -16.12 8.26 -2.09
C VAL A 19 -16.03 6.82 -1.58
N LEU A 20 -15.55 6.62 -0.35
CA LEU A 20 -15.53 5.29 0.27
C LEU A 20 -16.95 4.74 0.53
N SER A 21 -17.92 5.60 0.85
CA SER A 21 -19.28 5.19 1.20
C SER A 21 -20.19 5.04 -0.03
N GLU A 22 -19.97 5.84 -1.07
CA GLU A 22 -20.83 5.91 -2.25
C GLU A 22 -20.22 5.17 -3.47
N GLY A 23 -18.92 4.92 -3.44
CA GLY A 23 -18.20 4.25 -4.52
C GLY A 23 -18.51 2.76 -4.64
N ASP A 24 -18.19 2.21 -5.81
CA ASP A 24 -18.16 0.76 -6.02
C ASP A 24 -17.05 0.08 -5.19
N ASP A 25 -17.09 -1.26 -5.11
CA ASP A 25 -16.13 -2.05 -4.32
C ASP A 25 -14.67 -1.75 -4.65
N GLN A 26 -14.35 -1.50 -5.93
CA GLN A 26 -12.99 -1.23 -6.37
C GLN A 26 -12.54 0.16 -5.90
N LEU A 27 -13.39 1.16 -6.08
CA LEU A 27 -13.13 2.53 -5.65
C LEU A 27 -12.98 2.61 -4.12
N ALA A 28 -13.87 1.95 -3.38
CA ALA A 28 -13.79 1.85 -1.93
C ALA A 28 -12.49 1.16 -1.48
N THR A 29 -12.06 0.10 -2.18
CA THR A 29 -10.81 -0.60 -1.88
C THR A 29 -9.59 0.30 -2.10
N GLN A 30 -9.53 1.06 -3.19
CA GLN A 30 -8.42 1.98 -3.45
C GLN A 30 -8.37 3.13 -2.44
N VAL A 31 -9.52 3.67 -2.03
CA VAL A 31 -9.58 4.68 -0.95
C VAL A 31 -9.12 4.10 0.39
N ALA A 32 -9.57 2.90 0.75
CA ALA A 32 -9.13 2.22 1.96
C ALA A 32 -7.62 1.94 1.95
N PHE A 33 -7.05 1.64 0.78
CA PHE A 33 -5.61 1.49 0.60
C PHE A 33 -4.87 2.82 0.82
N CYS A 34 -5.36 3.92 0.23
CA CYS A 34 -4.82 5.27 0.49
C CYS A 34 -4.82 5.60 1.99
N ALA A 35 -5.88 5.24 2.72
CA ALA A 35 -5.98 5.45 4.15
C ALA A 35 -4.93 4.64 4.94
N ALA A 36 -4.64 3.41 4.50
CA ALA A 36 -3.59 2.59 5.07
C ALA A 36 -2.21 3.20 4.84
N LEU A 37 -1.95 3.71 3.62
CA LEU A 37 -0.69 4.37 3.26
C LEU A 37 -0.46 5.66 4.05
N ALA A 38 -1.47 6.53 4.15
CA ALA A 38 -1.38 7.80 4.90
C ALA A 38 -1.03 7.63 6.39
N ARG A 39 -1.25 6.43 6.95
CA ARG A 39 -0.93 6.10 8.34
C ARG A 39 0.32 5.28 8.53
N ASN A 40 0.77 4.59 7.49
CA ASN A 40 1.87 3.65 7.59
C ASN A 40 2.97 4.04 6.61
N LEU A 41 3.88 4.88 7.09
CA LEU A 41 5.07 5.30 6.35
C LEU A 41 5.89 4.11 5.84
N LEU A 42 6.03 3.06 6.66
CA LEU A 42 6.78 1.86 6.31
C LEU A 42 6.16 1.12 5.11
N LEU A 43 4.83 1.17 4.96
CA LEU A 43 4.14 0.63 3.79
C LEU A 43 4.40 1.49 2.54
N VAL A 44 4.36 2.82 2.67
CA VAL A 44 4.67 3.73 1.56
C VAL A 44 6.10 3.50 1.08
N GLU A 45 7.06 3.42 1.98
CA GLU A 45 8.46 3.17 1.63
C GLU A 45 8.68 1.81 0.97
N PHE A 46 7.95 0.77 1.40
CA PHE A 46 8.00 -0.54 0.75
C PHE A 46 7.49 -0.47 -0.69
N LEU A 47 6.42 0.30 -0.93
CA LEU A 47 5.90 0.54 -2.28
C LEU A 47 6.88 1.32 -3.14
N GLU A 48 7.41 2.43 -2.64
CA GLU A 48 8.32 3.34 -3.35
C GLU A 48 9.67 2.68 -3.69
N THR A 49 10.06 1.63 -2.97
CA THR A 49 11.34 0.95 -3.16
C THR A 49 11.16 -0.41 -3.80
N VAL A 50 10.77 -1.41 -3.01
CA VAL A 50 10.75 -2.82 -3.43
C VAL A 50 9.68 -3.08 -4.49
N VAL A 51 8.45 -2.59 -4.28
CA VAL A 51 7.35 -2.88 -5.21
C VAL A 51 7.51 -2.10 -6.50
N ALA A 52 7.87 -0.81 -6.42
CA ALA A 52 8.16 -0.01 -7.60
C ALA A 52 9.26 -0.64 -8.44
N ASP A 53 10.42 -0.97 -7.86
CA ASP A 53 11.50 -1.64 -8.59
C ASP A 53 11.05 -2.94 -9.24
N ALA A 54 10.28 -3.78 -8.52
CA ALA A 54 9.74 -5.01 -9.06
C ALA A 54 8.73 -4.80 -10.21
N VAL A 55 7.92 -3.72 -10.17
CA VAL A 55 7.03 -3.34 -11.28
C VAL A 55 7.85 -2.86 -12.49
N VAL A 56 8.86 -2.02 -12.26
CA VAL A 56 9.73 -1.46 -13.32
C VAL A 56 10.51 -2.55 -14.04
N THR A 57 11.09 -3.49 -13.27
CA THR A 57 11.86 -4.61 -13.79
C THR A 57 11.01 -5.75 -14.32
N GLN A 58 9.67 -5.63 -14.24
CA GLN A 58 8.72 -6.68 -14.59
C GLN A 58 9.04 -8.01 -13.91
N ALA A 59 9.45 -7.94 -12.64
CA ALA A 59 9.79 -9.11 -11.86
C ALA A 59 8.67 -10.16 -11.92
N GLU A 60 9.05 -11.42 -12.12
CA GLU A 60 8.06 -12.49 -12.29
C GLU A 60 7.13 -12.60 -11.07
N ARG A 61 7.68 -12.38 -9.87
CA ARG A 61 6.99 -12.53 -8.59
C ARG A 61 7.59 -11.60 -7.54
N LEU A 62 6.74 -11.08 -6.66
CA LEU A 62 7.15 -10.44 -5.40
C LEU A 62 7.23 -11.50 -4.31
N GLU A 63 8.44 -11.89 -3.90
CA GLU A 63 8.66 -12.97 -2.96
C GLU A 63 8.55 -12.53 -1.49
N PRO A 64 8.09 -13.41 -0.57
CA PRO A 64 7.88 -13.04 0.83
C PRO A 64 9.14 -12.60 1.57
N TYR A 65 10.31 -13.07 1.14
CA TYR A 65 11.58 -12.70 1.77
C TYR A 65 11.93 -11.23 1.53
N GLN A 66 11.49 -10.64 0.41
CA GLN A 66 11.77 -9.24 0.08
C GLN A 66 11.17 -8.28 1.13
N TRP A 67 10.08 -8.68 1.79
CA TRP A 67 9.56 -7.94 2.94
C TRP A 67 10.52 -7.98 4.14
N ASN A 68 11.12 -9.14 4.42
CA ASN A 68 12.06 -9.27 5.55
C ASN A 68 13.37 -8.53 5.27
N ASP A 69 13.87 -8.60 4.03
CA ASP A 69 15.08 -7.88 3.61
C ASP A 69 14.86 -6.36 3.69
N PHE A 70 13.70 -5.89 3.23
CA PHE A 70 13.29 -4.50 3.41
C PHE A 70 13.25 -4.09 4.88
N LEU A 71 12.65 -4.90 5.76
CA LEU A 71 12.63 -4.61 7.20
C LEU A 71 14.03 -4.61 7.82
N ALA A 72 14.94 -5.48 7.34
CA ALA A 72 16.31 -5.53 7.81
C ALA A 72 17.06 -4.25 7.42
N ASP A 73 16.91 -3.75 6.18
CA ASP A 73 17.44 -2.45 5.78
C ASP A 73 16.88 -1.32 6.66
N ARG A 74 15.55 -1.29 6.85
CA ARG A 74 14.90 -0.24 7.66
C ARG A 74 15.25 -0.29 9.15
N ALA A 75 15.55 -1.46 9.70
CA ALA A 75 16.00 -1.60 11.09
C ALA A 75 17.32 -0.87 11.38
N HIS A 76 18.16 -0.62 10.36
CA HIS A 76 19.36 0.21 10.52
C HIS A 76 19.03 1.69 10.76
N ARG A 77 17.86 2.16 10.30
CA ARG A 77 17.41 3.55 10.41
C ARG A 77 16.44 3.76 11.57
N ASP A 78 15.61 2.76 11.86
CA ASP A 78 14.65 2.76 12.96
C ASP A 78 14.87 1.55 13.89
N PRO A 79 15.57 1.76 15.03
CA PRO A 79 15.82 0.69 16.01
C PRO A 79 14.55 0.04 16.58
N ALA A 80 13.39 0.69 16.51
CA ALA A 80 12.14 0.11 16.99
C ALA A 80 11.74 -1.15 16.19
N ILE A 81 12.14 -1.24 14.92
CA ILE A 81 11.90 -2.40 14.06
C ILE A 81 12.68 -3.62 14.55
N THR A 82 13.89 -3.42 15.09
CA THR A 82 14.74 -4.49 15.65
C THR A 82 14.05 -5.18 16.82
N GLY A 83 13.26 -4.44 17.60
CA GLY A 83 12.48 -4.98 18.73
C GLY A 83 11.30 -5.86 18.32
N TRP A 84 10.95 -5.95 17.03
CA TRP A 84 9.80 -6.73 16.59
C TRP A 84 10.10 -8.23 16.55
N THR A 85 9.17 -9.01 17.11
CA THR A 85 9.21 -10.47 17.01
C THR A 85 9.11 -10.93 15.56
N ALA A 86 9.64 -12.12 15.26
CA ALA A 86 9.51 -12.73 13.93
C ALA A 86 8.03 -12.92 13.54
N SER A 87 7.15 -13.22 14.50
CA SER A 87 5.71 -13.36 14.28
C SER A 87 5.05 -12.03 13.88
N SER A 88 5.40 -10.92 14.52
CA SER A 88 4.90 -9.58 14.15
C SER A 88 5.33 -9.18 12.75
N ARG A 89 6.62 -9.35 12.42
CA ARG A 89 7.16 -9.06 11.08
C ARG A 89 6.46 -9.87 9.99
N ARG A 90 6.29 -11.18 10.22
CA ARG A 90 5.56 -12.06 9.31
C ARG A 90 4.10 -11.64 9.16
N LYS A 91 3.43 -11.29 10.27
CA LYS A 91 2.02 -10.89 10.24
C LYS A 91 1.82 -9.59 9.48
N MET A 92 2.71 -8.62 9.65
CA MET A 92 2.69 -7.38 8.89
C MET A 92 2.87 -7.64 7.40
N GLY A 93 3.88 -8.44 7.01
CA GLY A 93 4.07 -8.83 5.61
C GLY A 93 2.82 -9.45 5.01
N GLN A 94 2.18 -10.41 5.70
CA GLN A 94 0.92 -11.00 5.24
C GLN A 94 -0.18 -9.95 4.98
N VAL A 95 -0.31 -8.96 5.86
CA VAL A 95 -1.28 -7.88 5.69
C VAL A 95 -0.93 -7.02 4.48
N VAL A 96 0.35 -6.68 4.29
CA VAL A 96 0.83 -5.92 3.13
C VAL A 96 0.52 -6.65 1.83
N PHE A 97 0.95 -7.90 1.69
CA PHE A 97 0.69 -8.71 0.49
C PHE A 97 -0.80 -8.87 0.21
N ARG A 98 -1.63 -9.00 1.25
CA ARG A 98 -3.09 -9.05 1.06
C ARG A 98 -3.63 -7.74 0.51
N MET A 99 -3.19 -6.58 1.03
CA MET A 99 -3.60 -5.28 0.50
C MET A 99 -3.19 -5.11 -0.97
N LEU A 100 -2.02 -5.62 -1.38
CA LEU A 100 -1.58 -5.60 -2.78
C LEU A 100 -2.49 -6.44 -3.69
N CYS A 101 -2.98 -7.60 -3.22
CA CYS A 101 -4.00 -8.35 -3.94
C CYS A 101 -5.32 -7.58 -4.04
N GLU A 102 -5.81 -7.07 -2.90
CA GLU A 102 -7.10 -6.37 -2.80
C GLU A 102 -7.16 -5.18 -3.77
N VAL A 103 -6.08 -4.39 -3.86
CA VAL A 103 -6.00 -3.22 -4.75
C VAL A 103 -5.69 -3.57 -6.22
N GLY A 104 -5.40 -4.84 -6.52
CA GLY A 104 -5.11 -5.32 -7.88
C GLY A 104 -3.65 -5.18 -8.34
N LEU A 105 -2.74 -4.77 -7.46
CA LEU A 105 -1.28 -4.73 -7.71
C LEU A 105 -0.65 -6.12 -7.86
N MET A 106 -1.32 -7.15 -7.33
CA MET A 106 -0.84 -8.51 -7.34
C MET A 106 -1.99 -9.45 -7.74
N THR A 107 -1.71 -10.44 -8.59
CA THR A 107 -2.78 -11.33 -9.12
C THR A 107 -3.49 -12.11 -8.02
N ASP A 108 -2.69 -12.67 -7.12
CA ASP A 108 -3.13 -13.48 -6.00
C ASP A 108 -1.92 -13.73 -5.08
N SER A 109 -2.20 -14.17 -3.85
CA SER A 109 -1.18 -14.42 -2.84
C SER A 109 -0.31 -15.67 -3.10
N ARG A 110 -0.73 -16.56 -4.01
CA ARG A 110 0.01 -17.79 -4.34
C ARG A 110 1.06 -17.51 -5.41
N ASN A 111 0.67 -16.94 -6.54
CA ASN A 111 1.55 -16.62 -7.65
C ASN A 111 2.35 -15.35 -7.38
N ARG A 112 1.81 -14.39 -6.63
CA ARG A 112 2.46 -13.12 -6.27
C ARG A 112 3.02 -12.36 -7.47
N LYS A 113 2.41 -12.55 -8.64
CA LYS A 113 2.78 -11.85 -9.86
C LYS A 113 2.27 -10.43 -9.77
N LEU A 114 3.16 -9.46 -9.95
CA LEU A 114 2.79 -8.05 -9.95
C LEU A 114 2.09 -7.68 -11.26
N ARG A 115 1.20 -6.71 -11.16
CA ARG A 115 0.55 -6.04 -12.29
C ARG A 115 0.55 -4.54 -12.05
N PRO A 116 0.61 -3.72 -13.12
CA PRO A 116 0.44 -2.28 -12.97
C PRO A 116 -0.88 -1.94 -12.27
N LEU A 117 -0.83 -1.01 -11.33
CA LEU A 117 -2.02 -0.51 -10.63
C LEU A 117 -2.85 0.34 -11.57
N LEU A 118 -4.09 -0.07 -11.81
CA LEU A 118 -5.07 0.77 -12.49
C LEU A 118 -5.73 1.70 -11.47
N LEU A 119 -5.07 2.82 -11.17
CA LEU A 119 -5.60 3.83 -10.26
C LEU A 119 -6.84 4.49 -10.87
N ARG A 120 -7.92 4.55 -10.09
CA ARG A 120 -9.17 5.18 -10.52
C ARG A 120 -9.00 6.71 -10.59
N PRO A 121 -9.47 7.38 -11.66
CA PRO A 121 -9.35 8.83 -11.80
C PRO A 121 -9.93 9.61 -10.61
N GLU A 122 -10.98 9.09 -9.98
CA GLU A 122 -11.62 9.67 -8.79
C GLU A 122 -10.66 9.72 -7.60
N VAL A 123 -9.81 8.68 -7.44
CA VAL A 123 -8.81 8.62 -6.37
C VAL A 123 -7.66 9.57 -6.67
N ASP A 124 -7.17 9.59 -7.91
CA ASP A 124 -6.09 10.48 -8.33
C ASP A 124 -6.47 11.96 -8.15
N ALA A 125 -7.67 12.34 -8.62
CA ALA A 125 -8.21 13.69 -8.44
C ALA A 125 -8.35 14.09 -6.96
N LEU A 126 -8.73 13.15 -6.08
CA LEU A 126 -8.78 13.39 -4.65
C LEU A 126 -7.39 13.62 -4.04
N LEU A 127 -6.41 12.81 -4.43
CA LEU A 127 -5.02 12.94 -3.97
C LEU A 127 -4.43 14.30 -4.40
N GLU A 128 -4.64 14.68 -5.65
CA GLU A 128 -4.20 15.97 -6.20
C GLU A 128 -4.86 17.15 -5.47
N ARG A 129 -6.21 17.14 -5.38
CA ARG A 129 -7.00 18.21 -4.75
C ARG A 129 -6.57 18.48 -3.32
N HIS A 130 -6.21 17.43 -2.58
CA HIS A 130 -5.79 17.51 -1.19
C HIS A 130 -4.27 17.58 -0.99
N ARG A 131 -3.50 17.72 -2.09
CA ARG A 131 -2.03 17.84 -2.08
C ARG A 131 -1.34 16.70 -1.35
N LEU A 132 -1.87 15.48 -1.51
CA LEU A 132 -1.26 14.26 -0.99
C LEU A 132 -0.18 13.76 -1.96
N ILE A 133 0.77 14.65 -2.28
CA ILE A 133 1.73 14.51 -3.39
C ILE A 133 2.50 13.19 -3.29
N ARG A 134 3.05 12.86 -2.12
CA ARG A 134 3.81 11.61 -1.95
C ARG A 134 2.97 10.36 -2.24
N LEU A 135 1.70 10.35 -1.82
CA LEU A 135 0.82 9.23 -2.08
C LEU A 135 0.48 9.13 -3.56
N GLN A 136 0.22 10.28 -4.20
CA GLN A 136 -0.01 10.37 -5.63
C GLN A 136 1.19 9.83 -6.42
N ASP A 137 2.40 10.36 -6.16
CA ASP A 137 3.63 9.93 -6.82
C ASP A 137 3.88 8.43 -6.62
N CYS A 138 3.71 7.95 -5.38
CA CYS A 138 3.86 6.54 -5.04
C CYS A 138 2.90 5.65 -5.83
N LEU A 139 1.62 6.02 -5.95
CA LEU A 139 0.63 5.19 -6.65
C LEU A 139 0.79 5.28 -8.17
N SER A 140 1.09 6.47 -8.70
CA SER A 140 1.34 6.70 -10.12
C SER A 140 2.58 5.97 -10.62
N ALA A 141 3.64 5.87 -9.80
CA ALA A 141 4.84 5.10 -10.13
C ALA A 141 4.57 3.58 -10.29
N LEU A 142 3.47 3.09 -9.72
CA LEU A 142 3.05 1.69 -9.82
C LEU A 142 2.06 1.45 -10.97
N GLY A 143 1.63 2.51 -11.66
CA GLY A 143 0.69 2.45 -12.76
C GLY A 143 1.29 1.93 -14.08
N PRO A 144 0.47 1.76 -15.12
CA PRO A 144 0.95 1.43 -16.46
C PRO A 144 1.86 2.54 -16.99
N ARG A 145 2.94 2.15 -17.67
CA ARG A 145 3.87 3.05 -18.34
C ARG A 145 3.52 3.23 -19.81
#